data_AF-A0A420ZBY6-F1
#
_entry.id   AF-A0A420ZBY6-F1
#
_cell.length_a   1.000
_cell.length_b   1.000
_cell.length_c   1.000
_cell.angle_alpha   90.00
_cell.angle_beta   90.00
_cell.angle_gamma   90.00
#
_symmetry.space_group_name_H-M   'P 1'
#
loop_
_entity.id
_entity.type
_entity.pdbx_description
1 polymer ?
#
loop_
_entity_poly.entity_id
_entity_poly.type
_entity_poly.pdbx_seq_one_letter_code
_entity_poly.pdbx_strand_id
1 'polypeptide(L)'
;MGRKIERTLEVRHILAKKKHKLTDGSYKEYAYDQYFLSTYIHIPKSWVEEGYMRFKLIAVDEAHSFLIVPENISRQEIIELRRKLKSMLKKEGKT
;
A
#
# COMPACT_ATOMS: atom_id res chain seq x y z
N MET A 1 27.36 4.27 6.61
CA MET A 1 26.70 3.86 5.35
C MET A 1 25.55 2.92 5.68
N GLY A 2 24.33 3.44 5.88
CA GLY A 2 23.16 2.62 6.17
C GLY A 2 22.76 1.83 4.93
N ARG A 3 22.73 0.49 5.02
CA ARG A 3 22.18 -0.37 3.95
C ARG A 3 20.71 0.03 3.76
N LYS A 4 20.34 0.51 2.57
CA LYS A 4 18.92 0.65 2.18
C LYS A 4 18.31 -0.75 2.26
N ILE A 5 17.46 -0.96 3.26
CA ILE A 5 16.75 -2.23 3.45
C ILE A 5 15.65 -2.26 2.41
N GLU A 6 15.95 -2.85 1.25
CA GLU A 6 14.92 -3.24 0.29
C GLU A 6 14.38 -4.59 0.75
N ARG A 7 13.06 -4.67 0.98
CA ARG A 7 12.39 -5.90 1.39
C ARG A 7 11.27 -6.20 0.40
N THR A 8 11.30 -7.40 -0.17
CA THR A 8 10.20 -7.93 -0.97
C THR A 8 9.17 -8.56 -0.03
N LEU A 9 7.90 -8.21 -0.22
CA LEU A 9 6.77 -8.80 0.50
C LEU A 9 5.77 -9.40 -0.49
N GLU A 10 5.18 -10.53 -0.11
CA GLU A 10 4.14 -11.21 -0.88
C GLU A 10 2.76 -10.84 -0.35
N VAL A 11 1.78 -10.77 -1.25
CA VAL A 11 0.39 -10.54 -0.89
C VAL A 11 -0.16 -11.74 -0.13
N ARG A 12 -0.81 -11.46 1.00
CA ARG A 12 -1.61 -12.40 1.77
C ARG A 12 -3.08 -11.98 1.71
N HIS A 13 -3.97 -12.96 1.87
CA HIS A 13 -5.42 -12.77 1.81
C HIS A 13 -6.08 -13.38 3.05
N ILE A 14 -7.09 -12.68 3.56
CA ILE A 14 -8.05 -13.22 4.53
C ILE A 14 -9.46 -12.78 4.12
N LEU A 15 -10.44 -13.64 4.41
CA LEU A 15 -11.85 -13.28 4.33
C LEU A 15 -12.27 -12.66 5.66
N ALA A 16 -12.49 -11.35 5.66
CA ALA A 16 -12.90 -10.61 6.85
C ALA A 16 -14.42 -10.47 6.90
N LYS A 17 -14.96 -10.43 8.12
CA LYS A 17 -16.39 -10.25 8.38
C LYS A 17 -16.63 -8.97 9.16
N LYS A 18 -17.50 -8.11 8.67
CA LYS A 18 -17.93 -6.90 9.38
C LYS A 18 -19.42 -6.98 9.67
N LYS A 19 -19.77 -6.81 10.95
CA LYS A 19 -21.16 -6.72 11.39
C LYS A 19 -21.50 -5.25 11.63
N HIS A 20 -22.47 -4.71 10.90
CA HIS A 20 -22.99 -3.36 11.13
C HIS A 20 -24.41 -3.43 11.68
N LYS A 21 -24.71 -2.55 12.63
CA LYS A 21 -26.07 -2.30 13.10
C LYS A 21 -26.74 -1.30 12.15
N LEU A 22 -27.91 -1.65 11.64
CA LEU A 22 -28.72 -0.82 10.76
C LEU A 22 -29.60 0.13 11.58
N THR A 23 -30.18 1.13 10.91
CA THR A 23 -31.04 2.15 11.52
C THR A 23 -32.33 1.58 12.10
N ASP A 24 -32.80 0.44 11.58
CA ASP A 24 -33.94 -0.33 12.09
C ASP A 24 -33.59 -1.22 13.30
N GLY A 25 -32.34 -1.18 13.76
CA GLY A 25 -31.84 -1.97 14.88
C GLY A 25 -31.41 -3.40 14.53
N SER A 26 -31.63 -3.85 13.29
CA SER A 26 -31.15 -5.14 12.79
C SER A 26 -29.63 -5.13 12.54
N TYR A 27 -29.03 -6.31 12.36
CA TYR A 27 -27.61 -6.43 12.05
C TYR A 27 -27.41 -7.03 10.67
N LYS A 28 -26.53 -6.42 9.88
CA LYS A 28 -26.08 -6.96 8.61
C LYS A 28 -24.61 -7.35 8.69
N GLU A 29 -24.32 -8.59 8.36
CA GLU A 29 -22.96 -9.13 8.25
C GLU A 29 -22.52 -9.06 6.79
N TYR A 30 -21.31 -8.54 6.57
CA TYR A 30 -20.68 -8.44 5.27
C TYR A 30 -19.38 -9.23 5.33
N ALA A 31 -19.19 -10.15 4.38
CA ALA A 31 -17.88 -10.72 4.12
C ALA A 31 -17.18 -9.89 3.04
N TYR A 32 -15.90 -9.62 3.22
CA TYR A 32 -15.07 -8.91 2.24
C TYR A 32 -13.66 -9.46 2.22
N ASP A 33 -13.03 -9.41 1.04
CA ASP A 33 -11.64 -9.78 0.86
C ASP A 33 -10.71 -8.70 1.44
N GLN A 34 -9.74 -9.11 2.24
CA GLN A 34 -8.71 -8.23 2.75
C GLN A 34 -7.34 -8.73 2.33
N TYR A 35 -6.61 -7.87 1.60
CA TYR A 35 -5.28 -8.16 1.09
C TYR A 35 -4.24 -7.34 1.86
N PHE A 36 -3.10 -7.95 2.19
CA PHE A 36 -2.07 -7.31 2.98
C PHE A 36 -0.66 -7.84 2.67
N LEU A 37 0.34 -6.98 2.83
CA LEU A 37 1.76 -7.33 2.71
C LEU A 37 2.38 -7.71 4.06
N SER A 38 1.79 -7.20 5.14
CA SER A 38 2.18 -7.43 6.53
C SER A 38 0.97 -7.15 7.42
N THR A 39 1.01 -7.54 8.70
CA THR A 39 -0.08 -7.35 9.68
C THR A 39 -0.63 -5.92 9.71
N TYR A 40 0.20 -4.93 9.38
CA TYR A 40 -0.15 -3.51 9.43
C TYR A 40 -0.28 -2.83 8.07
N ILE A 41 -0.03 -3.54 6.96
CA ILE A 41 0.03 -2.95 5.62
C ILE A 41 -1.01 -3.63 4.73
N HIS A 42 -2.17 -2.97 4.60
CA HIS A 42 -3.24 -3.39 3.69
C HIS A 42 -2.96 -2.87 2.29
N ILE A 43 -3.39 -3.62 1.27
CA ILE A 43 -3.32 -3.21 -0.12
C ILE A 43 -4.71 -3.24 -0.77
N PRO A 44 -4.94 -2.38 -1.79
CA PRO A 44 -6.19 -2.38 -2.52
C PRO A 44 -6.43 -3.70 -3.26
N LYS A 45 -7.70 -4.15 -3.31
CA LYS A 45 -8.12 -5.32 -4.09
C LYS A 45 -7.81 -5.17 -5.58
N SER A 46 -7.95 -3.95 -6.13
CA SER A 46 -7.69 -3.68 -7.54
C SER A 46 -6.25 -4.03 -7.95
N TRP A 47 -5.26 -3.81 -7.08
CA TRP A 47 -3.88 -4.17 -7.37
C TRP A 47 -3.69 -5.68 -7.55
N VAL A 48 -4.44 -6.47 -6.81
CA VAL A 48 -4.40 -7.94 -6.93
C VAL A 48 -5.12 -8.40 -8.19
N GLU A 49 -6.25 -7.78 -8.53
CA GLU A 49 -7.00 -8.07 -9.76
C GLU A 49 -6.22 -7.70 -11.03
N GLU A 50 -5.37 -6.66 -10.95
CA GLU A 50 -4.42 -6.27 -12.00
C GLU A 50 -3.20 -7.23 -12.08
N GLY A 51 -3.10 -8.22 -11.20
CA GLY A 51 -2.07 -9.26 -11.21
C GLY A 51 -0.83 -8.96 -10.37
N TYR A 52 -0.81 -7.87 -9.60
CA TYR A 52 0.34 -7.54 -8.75
C TYR A 52 0.32 -8.38 -7.47
N MET A 53 1.23 -9.37 -7.39
CA MET A 53 1.32 -10.29 -6.24
C MET A 53 2.57 -10.09 -5.37
N ARG A 54 3.56 -9.35 -5.87
CA ARG A 54 4.83 -9.11 -5.20
C ARG A 54 5.18 -7.64 -5.23
N PHE A 55 5.53 -7.11 -4.06
CA PHE A 55 5.80 -5.69 -3.88
C PHE A 55 7.13 -5.48 -3.16
N LYS A 56 7.82 -4.40 -3.55
CA LYS A 56 9.01 -3.90 -2.87
C LYS A 56 8.62 -2.71 -2.01
N LEU A 57 9.10 -2.71 -0.77
CA LEU A 57 9.03 -1.54 0.11
C LEU A 57 10.34 -0.78 0.01
N ILE A 58 10.23 0.50 -0.36
CA ILE A 58 11.35 1.39 -0.55
C ILE A 58 11.20 2.55 0.44
N ALA A 59 12.12 2.65 1.41
CA ALA A 59 12.16 3.79 2.31
C ALA A 59 12.37 5.11 1.57
N VAL A 60 11.63 6.15 1.96
CA VAL A 60 11.82 7.54 1.53
C VAL A 60 12.29 8.31 2.76
N ASP A 61 13.53 8.82 2.70
CA ASP A 61 14.16 9.44 3.86
C ASP A 61 13.42 10.70 4.32
N GLU A 62 13.51 10.92 5.64
CA GLU A 62 12.99 12.03 6.49
C GLU A 62 11.59 11.86 7.13
N ALA A 63 10.66 11.06 6.62
CA ALA A 63 9.26 11.11 7.08
C ALA A 63 8.64 9.81 7.61
N HIS A 64 9.43 8.76 7.90
CA HIS A 64 8.91 7.39 8.11
C HIS A 64 8.00 6.90 6.96
N SER A 65 8.15 7.52 5.78
CA SER A 65 7.37 7.22 4.59
C SER A 65 8.02 6.09 3.81
N PHE A 66 7.20 5.23 3.23
CA PHE A 66 7.64 4.16 2.36
C PHE A 66 6.84 4.17 1.06
N LEU A 67 7.53 3.84 -0.03
CA LEU A 67 6.93 3.54 -1.32
C LEU A 67 6.68 2.05 -1.41
N ILE A 68 5.44 1.67 -1.68
CA ILE A 68 5.06 0.31 -2.06
C ILE A 68 4.95 0.29 -3.58
N VAL A 69 5.78 -0.50 -4.23
CA VAL A 69 5.80 -0.61 -5.70
C VAL A 69 5.82 -2.08 -6.13
N PRO A 70 5.25 -2.43 -7.29
CA PRO A 70 5.36 -3.78 -7.85
C PRO A 70 6.82 -4.22 -8.00
N GLU A 71 7.10 -5.52 -7.85
CA GLU A 71 8.48 -6.04 -7.92
C GLU A 71 9.16 -5.78 -9.28
N ASN A 72 8.36 -5.80 -10.35
CA ASN A 72 8.77 -5.68 -11.75
C ASN A 72 8.95 -4.23 -12.23
N ILE A 73 8.81 -3.24 -11.36
CA ILE A 73 9.00 -1.84 -11.73
C ILE A 73 10.46 -1.55 -12.13
N SER A 74 10.67 -0.76 -13.18
CA SER A 74 12.01 -0.39 -13.61
C SER A 74 12.65 0.65 -12.69
N ARG A 75 13.98 0.69 -12.65
CA ARG A 75 14.73 1.70 -11.89
C ARG A 75 14.40 3.13 -12.36
N GLN A 76 14.12 3.31 -13.65
CA GLN A 76 13.82 4.62 -14.22
C GLN A 76 12.45 5.13 -13.75
N GLU A 77 11.44 4.25 -13.74
CA GLU A 77 10.12 4.55 -13.16
C GLU A 77 10.21 4.89 -11.67
N ILE A 78 11.03 4.17 -10.89
CA ILE A 78 11.25 4.50 -9.48
C ILE A 78 11.83 5.92 -9.32
N ILE A 79 12.78 6.31 -10.17
CA ILE A 79 13.38 7.65 -10.15
C ILE A 79 12.34 8.71 -10.48
N GLU A 80 11.50 8.47 -11.50
CA GLU A 80 10.43 9.39 -11.89
C GLU A 80 9.36 9.53 -10.81
N LEU A 81 8.92 8.43 -10.21
CA LEU A 81 8.00 8.42 -9.07
C LEU A 81 8.53 9.26 -7.92
N ARG A 82 9.80 9.06 -7.54
CA ARG A 82 10.45 9.85 -6.49
C ARG A 82 10.48 11.35 -6.83
N ARG A 83 10.78 11.70 -8.08
CA ARG A 83 10.77 13.11 -8.55
C ARG A 83 9.36 13.72 -8.48
N LYS A 84 8.33 12.99 -8.94
CA LYS A 84 6.93 13.42 -8.88
C LYS A 84 6.47 13.63 -7.43
N LEU A 85 6.73 12.66 -6.55
CA LEU A 85 6.38 12.76 -5.12
C LEU A 85 7.06 13.96 -4.46
N LYS A 86 8.36 14.16 -4.69
CA LYS A 86 9.08 15.33 -4.16
C LYS A 86 8.48 16.65 -4.65
N SER A 87 8.03 16.70 -5.90
CA SER A 87 7.34 17.87 -6.47
C SER A 87 5.97 18.11 -5.83
N MET A 88 5.17 17.07 -5.62
CA MET A 88 3.86 17.16 -4.97
C MET A 88 3.97 17.62 -3.51
N LEU A 89 4.84 16.98 -2.72
CA LEU A 89 5.06 17.35 -1.32
C LEU A 89 5.56 18.79 -1.17
N LYS A 90 6.40 19.27 -2.10
CA LYS A 90 6.87 20.67 -2.12
C LYS A 90 5.76 21.67 -2.46
N LYS A 91 4.71 21.24 -3.20
CA LYS A 91 3.54 22.09 -3.48
C LYS A 91 2.60 22.16 -2.28
N GLU A 92 2.39 21.06 -1.57
CA GLU A 92 1.49 21.00 -0.40
C GLU A 92 2.11 21.67 0.84
N GLY A 93 3.42 21.53 1.06
CA GLY A 93 4.13 22.18 2.16
C GLY A 93 4.37 23.70 2.00
N LYS A 94 3.74 24.33 1.00
CA LYS A 94 3.79 25.79 0.75
C LYS A 94 2.46 26.50 1.07
N THR A 95 1.59 25.86 1.83
CA THR A 95 0.32 26.42 2.32
C THR A 95 0.41 26.71 3.81
#